data_AF-A0A1I4TLI4-F1
#
_entry.id   AF-A0A1I4TLI4-F1
#
_cell.length_a   1.000
_cell.length_b   1.000
_cell.length_c   1.000
_cell.angle_alpha   90.00
_cell.angle_beta   90.00
_cell.angle_gamma   90.00
#
_symmetry.space_group_name_H-M   'P 1'
#
loop_
_entity.id
_entity.type
_entity.pdbx_description
1 polymer ?
#
loop_
_entity_poly.entity_id
_entity_poly.type
_entity_poly.pdbx_seq_one_letter_code
_entity_poly.pdbx_strand_id
1 'polypeptide(L)'
;MNNTSSYSNHCFYYLLKGTLYRSQNNPEDLIEINQEFKNNDLIEARKRVFEVYQNTIDVLLQSKGENYKSHDQARITLTNFIKKNHVNFIEIRTKLNSFYDKFDIEIDFDKGLSVYLVQSNTKTFTTLEGQVIYEDKLLLHDLNSEIKGLKESMYNALLTEYKLFQKFGYDCKDCIITMPKKNNLETKDTNYVLSTPINYNYENLLKNL
;
A
#
# COMPACT_ATOMS: atom_id res chain seq x y z
N MET A 1 24.58 30.13 23.97
CA MET A 1 24.33 28.70 23.72
C MET A 1 23.35 28.61 22.58
N ASN A 2 23.85 28.36 21.37
CA ASN A 2 23.01 28.27 20.16
C ASN A 2 22.47 26.85 20.07
N ASN A 3 21.20 26.67 20.45
CA ASN A 3 20.45 25.48 20.07
C ASN A 3 20.10 25.60 18.59
N THR A 4 21.02 25.17 17.72
CA THR A 4 20.68 24.86 16.34
C THR A 4 19.81 23.60 16.37
N SER A 5 18.50 23.81 16.42
CA SER A 5 17.51 22.81 16.06
C SER A 5 17.84 22.32 14.65
N SER A 6 18.54 21.20 14.54
CA SER A 6 18.69 20.48 13.28
C SER A 6 17.32 19.90 12.95
N TYR A 7 16.49 20.69 12.28
CA TYR A 7 15.31 20.15 11.61
C TYR A 7 15.82 19.13 10.60
N SER A 8 15.74 17.85 10.94
CA SER A 8 15.82 16.79 9.96
C SER A 8 14.61 16.99 9.04
N ASN A 9 14.82 17.69 7.94
CA ASN A 9 13.85 17.80 6.86
C ASN A 9 13.66 16.40 6.26
N HIS A 10 12.76 15.62 6.83
CA HIS A 10 12.39 14.33 6.25
C HIS A 10 11.82 14.58 4.88
N CYS A 11 12.40 13.93 3.87
CA CYS A 11 11.94 14.08 2.49
C CYS A 11 10.71 13.22 2.18
N PHE A 12 10.36 12.28 3.06
CA PHE A 12 9.18 11.43 2.94
C PHE A 12 8.70 10.87 4.29
N TYR A 13 7.49 10.34 4.32
CA TYR A 13 6.87 9.66 5.46
C TYR A 13 5.97 8.51 4.97
N TYR A 14 5.39 7.75 5.88
CA TYR A 14 4.51 6.62 5.54
C TYR A 14 3.05 6.94 5.82
N LEU A 15 2.18 6.33 5.03
CA LEU A 15 0.73 6.47 5.12
C LEU A 15 0.08 5.10 5.10
N LEU A 16 -0.71 4.78 6.14
CA LEU A 16 -1.67 3.68 6.11
C LEU A 16 -3.01 4.25 5.65
N LYS A 17 -3.49 3.83 4.49
CA LYS A 17 -4.80 4.24 3.97
C LYS A 17 -5.63 3.01 3.63
N GLY A 18 -6.92 3.07 3.91
CA GLY A 18 -7.85 2.00 3.55
C GLY A 18 -9.31 2.36 3.78
N THR A 19 -10.19 1.75 3.01
CA THR A 19 -11.64 1.80 3.20
C THR A 19 -12.15 0.37 3.24
N LEU A 20 -12.81 -0.01 4.33
CA LEU A 20 -13.26 -1.38 4.57
C LEU A 20 -14.75 -1.42 4.92
N TYR A 21 -15.47 -2.43 4.47
CA TYR A 21 -16.86 -2.67 4.86
C TYR A 21 -16.94 -3.25 6.26
N ARG A 22 -17.63 -2.59 7.20
CA ARG A 22 -17.81 -3.15 8.55
C ARG A 22 -18.65 -4.43 8.53
N SER A 23 -19.64 -4.50 7.65
CA SER A 23 -20.46 -5.70 7.46
C SER A 23 -20.86 -5.87 5.99
N GLN A 24 -21.09 -7.11 5.57
CA GLN A 24 -21.54 -7.40 4.20
C GLN A 24 -22.95 -6.90 3.91
N ASN A 25 -23.77 -6.76 4.95
CA ASN A 25 -25.19 -6.44 4.82
C ASN A 25 -25.47 -4.93 4.87
N ASN A 26 -24.46 -4.12 5.20
CA ASN A 26 -24.58 -2.68 5.22
C ASN A 26 -23.42 -2.02 4.42
N PRO A 27 -23.61 -1.79 3.12
CA PRO A 27 -22.57 -1.23 2.26
C PRO A 27 -22.28 0.25 2.54
N GLU A 28 -23.10 0.92 3.35
CA GLU A 28 -22.89 2.32 3.76
C GLU A 28 -22.07 2.42 5.06
N ASP A 29 -21.90 1.33 5.79
CA ASP A 29 -21.11 1.27 7.02
C ASP A 29 -19.64 0.95 6.69
N LEU A 30 -18.91 2.01 6.33
CA LEU A 30 -17.50 1.97 5.98
C LEU A 30 -16.62 2.34 7.17
N ILE A 31 -15.49 1.66 7.29
CA ILE A 31 -14.39 2.01 8.17
C ILE A 31 -13.32 2.64 7.30
N GLU A 32 -13.03 3.91 7.57
CA GLU A 32 -11.94 4.64 6.92
C GLU A 32 -10.70 4.65 7.81
N ILE A 33 -9.57 4.30 7.21
CA ILE A 33 -8.24 4.36 7.82
C ILE A 33 -7.44 5.34 6.99
N ASN A 34 -6.91 6.37 7.64
CA ASN A 34 -6.05 7.36 7.02
C ASN A 34 -5.07 7.89 8.07
N GLN A 35 -3.96 7.19 8.26
CA GLN A 35 -3.01 7.46 9.35
C GLN A 35 -1.60 7.70 8.80
N GLU A 36 -1.06 8.86 9.11
CA GLU A 36 0.32 9.23 8.79
C GLU A 36 1.30 8.78 9.87
N PHE A 37 2.47 8.33 9.44
CA PHE A 37 3.57 7.91 10.31
C PHE A 37 4.80 8.77 9.97
N LYS A 38 4.88 9.91 10.66
CA LYS A 38 5.99 10.87 10.58
C LYS A 38 6.88 10.63 11.81
N ASN A 39 8.11 10.15 11.60
CA ASN A 39 9.11 9.95 12.66
C ASN A 39 10.46 10.50 12.19
N ASN A 40 11.28 10.95 13.14
CA ASN A 40 12.66 11.33 12.86
C ASN A 40 13.53 10.19 12.39
N ASP A 41 13.21 8.98 12.84
CA ASP A 41 13.78 7.76 12.32
C ASP A 41 12.81 7.14 11.31
N LEU A 42 13.16 7.16 10.02
CA LEU A 42 12.31 6.60 8.96
C LEU A 42 12.24 5.08 9.01
N ILE A 43 13.24 4.38 9.55
CA ILE A 43 13.14 2.94 9.79
C ILE A 43 12.07 2.68 10.85
N GLU A 44 12.01 3.50 11.89
CA GLU A 44 10.99 3.37 12.92
C GLU A 44 9.59 3.72 12.41
N ALA A 45 9.45 4.78 11.59
CA ALA A 45 8.18 5.07 10.91
C ALA A 45 7.70 3.89 10.06
N ARG A 46 8.63 3.27 9.32
CA ARG A 46 8.37 2.10 8.49
C ARG A 46 7.90 0.90 9.32
N LYS A 47 8.62 0.56 10.39
CA LYS A 47 8.23 -0.54 11.29
C LYS A 47 6.82 -0.32 11.83
N ARG A 48 6.55 0.89 12.31
CA ARG A 48 5.26 1.24 12.92
C ARG A 48 4.09 1.19 11.95
N VAL A 49 4.25 1.68 10.70
CA VAL A 49 3.15 1.62 9.72
C VAL A 49 2.79 0.17 9.38
N PHE A 50 3.78 -0.71 9.26
CA PHE A 50 3.54 -2.12 8.98
C PHE A 50 3.01 -2.89 10.19
N GLU A 51 3.42 -2.53 11.41
CA GLU A 51 2.85 -3.08 12.64
C GLU A 51 1.35 -2.75 12.75
N VAL A 52 0.97 -1.49 12.54
CA VAL A 52 -0.45 -1.08 12.56
C VAL A 52 -1.23 -1.74 11.43
N TYR A 53 -0.63 -1.88 10.24
CA TYR A 53 -1.22 -2.64 9.15
C TYR A 53 -1.52 -4.09 9.59
N GLN A 54 -0.52 -4.80 10.12
CA GLN A 54 -0.69 -6.21 10.52
C GLN A 54 -1.71 -6.36 11.66
N ASN A 55 -1.65 -5.49 12.66
CA ASN A 55 -2.63 -5.47 13.76
C ASN A 55 -4.06 -5.26 13.23
N THR A 56 -4.23 -4.42 12.20
CA THR A 56 -5.53 -4.22 11.55
C THR A 56 -6.02 -5.52 10.91
N ILE A 57 -5.15 -6.23 10.17
CA ILE A 57 -5.47 -7.54 9.59
C ILE A 57 -5.85 -8.54 10.67
N ASP A 58 -5.09 -8.60 11.76
CA ASP A 58 -5.31 -9.55 12.86
C ASP A 58 -6.67 -9.32 13.52
N VAL A 59 -7.05 -8.07 13.80
CA VAL A 59 -8.36 -7.72 14.36
C VAL A 59 -9.49 -8.14 13.43
N LEU A 60 -9.36 -7.90 12.12
CA LEU A 60 -10.38 -8.28 11.15
C LEU A 60 -10.53 -9.81 11.07
N LEU A 61 -9.42 -10.55 11.11
CA LEU A 61 -9.43 -12.01 11.13
C LEU A 61 -10.04 -12.56 12.42
N GLN A 62 -9.70 -11.98 13.57
CA GLN A 62 -10.26 -12.36 14.87
C GLN A 62 -11.78 -12.17 14.90
N SER A 63 -12.31 -11.12 14.26
CA SER A 63 -13.77 -10.95 14.12
C SER A 63 -14.46 -12.06 13.32
N LYS A 64 -13.69 -12.83 12.54
CA LYS A 64 -14.13 -14.02 11.80
C LYS A 64 -13.80 -15.33 12.52
N GLY A 65 -13.19 -15.27 13.71
CA GLY A 65 -12.73 -16.46 14.44
C GLY A 65 -11.48 -17.10 13.83
N GLU A 66 -10.72 -16.35 13.03
CA GLU A 66 -9.52 -16.81 12.33
C GLU A 66 -8.26 -16.13 12.90
N ASN A 67 -7.11 -16.78 12.76
CA ASN A 67 -5.80 -16.19 13.04
C ASN A 67 -5.02 -16.02 11.75
N TYR A 68 -4.12 -15.02 11.70
CA TYR A 68 -3.26 -14.82 10.55
C TYR A 68 -2.32 -16.00 10.32
N LYS A 69 -2.36 -16.57 9.11
CA LYS A 69 -1.46 -17.65 8.67
C LYS A 69 -0.56 -17.21 7.51
N SER A 70 -1.13 -16.49 6.55
CA SER A 70 -0.41 -15.96 5.40
C SER A 70 -1.19 -14.79 4.79
N HIS A 71 -0.52 -13.98 3.97
CA HIS A 71 -1.15 -12.86 3.28
C HIS A 71 -2.27 -13.34 2.35
N ASP A 72 -2.06 -14.45 1.61
CA ASP A 72 -3.08 -15.03 0.74
C ASP A 72 -4.30 -15.53 1.51
N GLN A 73 -4.09 -16.19 2.66
CA GLN A 73 -5.19 -16.61 3.52
C GLN A 73 -5.96 -15.40 4.06
N ALA A 74 -5.24 -14.38 4.56
CA ALA A 74 -5.86 -13.18 5.08
C ALA A 74 -6.71 -12.47 4.01
N ARG A 75 -6.16 -12.30 2.81
CA ARG A 75 -6.86 -11.72 1.65
C ARG A 75 -8.13 -12.50 1.29
N ILE A 76 -8.07 -13.82 1.17
CA ILE A 76 -9.24 -14.66 0.83
C ILE A 76 -10.29 -14.53 1.93
N THR A 77 -9.90 -14.66 3.19
CA THR A 77 -10.80 -14.60 4.35
C THR A 77 -11.46 -13.23 4.49
N LEU A 78 -10.71 -12.16 4.25
CA LEU A 78 -11.15 -10.77 4.39
C LEU A 78 -11.73 -10.18 3.10
N THR A 79 -11.89 -10.98 2.04
CA THR A 79 -12.44 -10.49 0.76
C THR A 79 -13.78 -9.77 0.95
N ASN A 80 -14.59 -10.21 1.90
CA ASN A 80 -15.89 -9.60 2.21
C ASN A 80 -15.82 -8.22 2.86
N PHE A 81 -14.69 -7.86 3.46
CA PHE A 81 -14.42 -6.50 3.97
C PHE A 81 -13.93 -5.56 2.87
N ILE A 82 -13.47 -6.10 1.74
CA ILE A 82 -12.76 -5.35 0.68
C ILE A 82 -13.62 -5.23 -0.57
N LYS A 83 -14.17 -6.36 -1.04
CA LYS A 83 -15.00 -6.47 -2.24
C LYS A 83 -16.47 -6.53 -1.85
N LYS A 84 -17.28 -5.65 -2.44
CA LYS A 84 -18.74 -5.84 -2.47
C LYS A 84 -19.04 -7.03 -3.38
N ASN A 85 -19.99 -7.90 -3.01
CA ASN A 85 -20.55 -8.86 -3.97
C ASN A 85 -20.99 -8.07 -5.21
N HIS A 86 -20.39 -8.38 -6.37
CA HIS A 86 -20.59 -7.68 -7.63
C HIS A 86 -22.08 -7.46 -7.92
N VAL A 87 -22.52 -6.21 -7.89
CA VAL A 87 -23.62 -5.79 -8.76
C VAL A 87 -22.95 -5.42 -10.08
N ASN A 88 -23.30 -6.14 -11.14
CA ASN A 88 -22.83 -6.06 -12.53
C ASN A 88 -22.40 -4.65 -12.99
N PHE A 89 -21.13 -4.28 -12.80
CA PHE A 89 -20.55 -3.06 -13.39
C PHE A 89 -20.37 -3.17 -14.92
N ILE A 90 -20.39 -4.39 -15.47
CA ILE A 90 -20.31 -4.63 -16.91
C ILE A 90 -21.56 -4.07 -17.64
N GLU A 91 -22.72 -4.06 -16.99
CA GLU A 91 -23.97 -3.53 -17.58
C GLU A 91 -24.00 -1.99 -17.65
N ILE A 92 -23.35 -1.32 -16.69
CA ILE A 92 -23.25 0.15 -16.64
C ILE A 92 -22.21 0.66 -17.65
N ARG A 93 -21.08 -0.04 -17.79
CA ARG A 93 -20.04 0.30 -18.77
C ARG A 93 -20.56 0.31 -20.20
N THR A 94 -21.43 -0.65 -20.54
CA THR A 94 -21.99 -0.78 -21.90
C THR A 94 -22.99 0.34 -22.23
N LYS A 95 -23.62 0.97 -21.23
CA LYS A 95 -24.55 2.11 -21.42
C LYS A 95 -23.87 3.49 -21.44
N LEU A 96 -22.63 3.61 -20.94
CA LEU A 96 -21.93 4.90 -20.76
C LEU A 96 -20.76 5.13 -21.73
N ASN A 97 -20.58 4.25 -22.71
CA ASN A 97 -19.53 4.29 -23.75
C ASN A 97 -19.55 5.53 -24.68
N SER A 98 -20.24 6.63 -24.35
CA SER A 98 -20.20 7.86 -25.16
C SER A 98 -19.78 9.12 -24.40
N PHE A 99 -19.42 9.05 -23.12
CA PHE A 99 -19.12 10.27 -22.33
C PHE A 99 -17.80 10.25 -21.53
N TYR A 100 -17.17 9.09 -21.30
CA TYR A 100 -16.06 8.99 -20.33
C TYR A 100 -14.76 8.40 -20.89
N ASP A 101 -14.36 8.78 -22.11
CA ASP A 101 -13.02 8.45 -22.64
C ASP A 101 -11.87 9.26 -22.02
N LYS A 102 -12.12 10.03 -20.94
CA LYS A 102 -11.12 10.94 -20.35
C LYS A 102 -11.04 10.98 -18.83
N PHE A 103 -11.85 10.19 -18.12
CA PHE A 103 -11.73 10.04 -16.69
C PHE A 103 -11.84 8.55 -16.35
N ASP A 104 -10.69 7.91 -16.14
CA ASP A 104 -10.60 6.64 -15.42
C ASP A 104 -11.02 6.89 -13.96
N ILE A 105 -12.33 6.96 -13.72
CA ILE A 105 -12.85 6.93 -12.36
C ILE A 105 -12.92 5.46 -11.94
N GLU A 106 -11.81 4.98 -11.39
CA GLU A 106 -11.75 3.74 -10.64
C GLU A 106 -12.46 3.92 -9.28
N ILE A 107 -13.78 3.80 -9.28
CA ILE A 107 -14.65 4.06 -8.10
C ILE A 107 -14.37 3.08 -6.92
N ASP A 108 -13.59 2.01 -7.14
CA ASP A 108 -13.31 0.98 -6.12
C ASP A 108 -11.83 0.76 -5.78
N PHE A 109 -10.88 1.56 -6.31
CA PHE A 109 -9.45 1.41 -5.97
C PHE A 109 -9.09 1.89 -4.56
N ASP A 110 -9.95 2.71 -3.93
CA ASP A 110 -9.75 3.16 -2.55
C ASP A 110 -10.25 2.14 -1.50
N LYS A 111 -10.78 0.98 -1.93
CA LYS A 111 -11.24 -0.09 -1.04
C LYS A 111 -10.15 -1.13 -0.83
N GLY A 112 -9.91 -1.44 0.45
CA GLY A 112 -8.79 -2.28 0.87
C GLY A 112 -8.00 -1.62 1.99
N LEU A 113 -6.80 -2.14 2.22
CA LEU A 113 -5.86 -1.61 3.18
C LEU A 113 -4.49 -1.60 2.52
N SER A 114 -3.84 -0.44 2.54
CA SER A 114 -2.64 -0.20 1.75
C SER A 114 -1.64 0.67 2.52
N VAL A 115 -0.36 0.37 2.33
CA VAL A 115 0.75 1.16 2.87
C VAL A 115 1.38 1.93 1.72
N TYR A 116 1.57 3.23 1.91
CA TYR A 116 2.21 4.12 0.95
C TYR A 116 3.44 4.82 1.53
N LEU A 117 4.38 5.14 0.64
CA LEU A 117 5.43 6.14 0.85
C LEU A 117 4.94 7.47 0.27
N VAL A 118 5.05 8.56 1.03
CA VAL A 118 4.57 9.88 0.61
C VAL A 118 5.70 10.89 0.71
N GLN A 119 5.91 11.69 -0.34
CA GLN A 119 6.92 12.76 -0.29
C GLN A 119 6.44 13.90 0.61
N SER A 120 7.31 14.43 1.45
CA SER A 120 6.93 15.45 2.44
C SER A 120 6.46 16.77 1.81
N ASN A 121 6.90 17.05 0.58
CA ASN A 121 6.53 18.23 -0.19
C ASN A 121 5.44 17.94 -1.24
N THR A 122 4.80 16.77 -1.20
CA THR A 122 3.70 16.47 -2.13
C THR A 122 2.56 17.45 -1.93
N LYS A 123 1.89 17.80 -3.02
CA LYS A 123 0.66 18.58 -2.95
C LYS A 123 -0.45 17.70 -2.38
N THR A 124 -1.32 18.33 -1.62
CA THR A 124 -2.52 17.70 -1.07
C THR A 124 -3.73 18.53 -1.42
N PHE A 125 -4.87 17.86 -1.57
CA PHE A 125 -6.16 18.51 -1.62
C PHE A 125 -7.12 17.78 -0.69
N THR A 126 -8.05 18.54 -0.10
CA THR A 126 -9.06 18.00 0.81
C THR A 126 -10.39 17.97 0.08
N THR A 127 -11.07 16.82 0.11
CA THR A 127 -12.41 16.68 -0.47
C THR A 127 -13.44 17.45 0.38
N LEU A 128 -14.67 17.58 -0.12
CA LEU A 128 -15.76 18.21 0.63
C LEU A 128 -16.10 17.44 1.92
N GLU A 129 -15.84 16.14 1.91
CA GLU A 129 -16.02 15.20 3.02
C GLU A 129 -14.83 15.23 4.01
N GLY A 130 -13.81 16.05 3.76
CA GLY A 130 -12.64 16.19 4.65
C GLY A 130 -11.53 15.17 4.40
N GLN A 131 -11.61 14.36 3.34
CA GLN A 131 -10.56 13.39 3.03
C GLN A 131 -9.36 14.08 2.38
N VAL A 132 -8.15 13.77 2.87
CA VAL A 132 -6.91 14.26 2.29
C VAL A 132 -6.45 13.32 1.18
N ILE A 133 -6.25 13.87 -0.01
CA ILE A 133 -5.70 13.18 -1.17
C ILE A 133 -4.30 13.71 -1.43
N TYR A 134 -3.36 12.79 -1.60
CA TYR A 134 -1.94 13.07 -1.85
C TYR A 134 -1.65 12.84 -3.33
N GLU A 135 -1.05 13.82 -4.00
CA GLU A 135 -0.75 13.76 -5.43
C GLU A 135 0.36 12.73 -5.73
N ASP A 136 1.42 12.74 -4.91
CA ASP A 136 2.59 11.87 -5.09
C ASP A 136 2.74 10.89 -3.92
N LYS A 137 2.23 9.67 -4.11
CA LYS A 137 2.41 8.54 -3.20
C LYS A 137 2.80 7.28 -3.96
N LEU A 138 3.65 6.46 -3.36
CA LEU A 138 4.09 5.18 -3.91
C LEU A 138 3.50 4.05 -3.09
N LEU A 139 2.80 3.12 -3.73
CA LEU A 139 2.19 1.97 -3.07
C LEU A 139 3.27 0.95 -2.68
N LEU A 140 3.51 0.75 -1.39
CA LEU A 140 4.49 -0.22 -0.90
C LEU A 140 3.88 -1.59 -0.62
N HIS A 141 2.62 -1.61 -0.21
CA HIS A 141 1.92 -2.85 0.15
C HIS A 141 0.41 -2.68 0.03
N ASP A 142 -0.28 -3.75 -0.38
CA ASP A 142 -1.73 -3.77 -0.51
C ASP A 142 -2.31 -5.15 -0.19
N LEU A 143 -3.45 -5.19 0.51
CA LEU A 143 -4.15 -6.43 0.84
C LEU A 143 -4.78 -7.11 -0.39
N ASN A 144 -5.16 -6.34 -1.41
CA ASN A 144 -5.88 -6.80 -2.61
C ASN A 144 -4.97 -6.89 -3.85
N SER A 145 -3.72 -7.27 -3.65
CA SER A 145 -2.64 -7.21 -4.64
C SER A 145 -2.69 -8.18 -5.82
N GLU A 146 -3.83 -8.81 -6.14
CA GLU A 146 -3.92 -9.76 -7.26
C GLU A 146 -3.84 -9.10 -8.64
N ILE A 147 -4.00 -7.78 -8.72
CA ILE A 147 -3.89 -7.04 -9.97
C ILE A 147 -2.43 -7.04 -10.43
N LYS A 148 -2.15 -7.67 -11.59
CA LYS A 148 -0.80 -7.79 -12.17
C LYS A 148 -0.06 -6.44 -12.25
N GLY A 149 -0.74 -5.37 -12.66
CA GLY A 149 -0.15 -4.02 -12.72
C GLY A 149 0.21 -3.45 -11.34
N LEU A 150 -0.54 -3.82 -10.29
CA LEU A 150 -0.32 -3.35 -8.93
C LEU A 150 0.94 -3.97 -8.32
N LYS A 151 1.17 -5.25 -8.61
CA LYS A 151 2.40 -5.98 -8.23
C LYS A 151 3.66 -5.32 -8.80
N GLU A 152 3.64 -4.93 -10.07
CA GLU A 152 4.76 -4.21 -10.67
C GLU A 152 4.98 -2.82 -10.04
N SER A 153 3.90 -2.08 -9.83
CA SER A 153 3.93 -0.77 -9.19
C SER A 153 4.55 -0.86 -7.78
N MET A 154 4.13 -1.85 -6.99
CA MET A 154 4.69 -2.12 -5.67
C MET A 154 6.17 -2.46 -5.69
N TYR A 155 6.60 -3.29 -6.64
CA TYR A 155 8.02 -3.60 -6.81
C TYR A 155 8.84 -2.33 -7.10
N ASN A 156 8.39 -1.50 -8.03
CA ASN A 156 9.06 -0.24 -8.37
C ASN A 156 9.03 0.77 -7.21
N ALA A 157 7.96 0.76 -6.41
CA ALA A 157 7.85 1.58 -5.21
C ALA A 157 8.87 1.14 -4.14
N LEU A 158 9.02 -0.16 -3.87
CA LEU A 158 10.01 -0.69 -2.94
C LEU A 158 11.45 -0.44 -3.39
N LEU A 159 11.73 -0.51 -4.70
CA LEU A 159 13.03 -0.09 -5.27
C LEU A 159 13.29 1.40 -5.05
N THR A 160 12.26 2.22 -5.25
CA THR A 160 12.37 3.67 -5.06
C THR A 160 12.57 4.01 -3.59
N GLU A 161 11.83 3.38 -2.70
CA GLU A 161 12.02 3.46 -1.25
C GLU A 161 13.47 3.14 -0.88
N TYR A 162 14.00 1.99 -1.30
CA TYR A 162 15.38 1.62 -1.02
C TYR A 162 16.40 2.66 -1.51
N LYS A 163 16.26 3.16 -2.74
CA LYS A 163 17.13 4.23 -3.29
C LYS A 163 17.07 5.51 -2.48
N LEU A 164 15.90 5.87 -1.95
CA LEU A 164 15.75 7.02 -1.07
C LEU A 164 16.49 6.79 0.25
N PHE A 165 16.37 5.61 0.86
CA PHE A 165 17.13 5.25 2.06
C PHE A 165 18.64 5.40 1.84
N GLN A 166 19.16 4.89 0.72
CA GLN A 166 20.56 5.05 0.35
C GLN A 166 20.96 6.52 0.16
N LYS A 167 20.16 7.29 -0.58
CA LYS A 167 20.42 8.71 -0.88
C LYS A 167 20.55 9.56 0.38
N PHE A 168 19.75 9.27 1.39
CA PHE A 168 19.74 10.03 2.65
C PHE A 168 20.56 9.39 3.78
N GLY A 169 21.26 8.29 3.51
CA GLY A 169 22.17 7.66 4.46
C GLY A 169 21.48 6.92 5.62
N TYR A 170 20.25 6.44 5.43
CA TYR A 170 19.56 5.61 6.42
C TYR A 170 20.15 4.19 6.44
N ASP A 171 20.46 3.66 7.64
CA ASP A 171 20.92 2.28 7.78
C ASP A 171 19.74 1.32 7.63
N CYS A 172 19.79 0.48 6.60
CA CYS A 172 18.75 -0.48 6.27
C CYS A 172 19.27 -1.93 6.18
N LYS A 173 20.48 -2.22 6.67
CA LYS A 173 21.15 -3.53 6.50
C LYS A 173 20.28 -4.72 6.91
N ASP A 174 19.52 -4.58 7.99
CA ASP A 174 18.69 -5.67 8.53
C ASP A 174 17.34 -5.83 7.81
N CYS A 175 17.04 -4.95 6.85
CA CYS A 175 15.78 -4.92 6.12
C CYS A 175 15.97 -5.15 4.62
N ILE A 176 17.16 -5.52 4.13
CA ILE A 176 17.39 -5.69 2.70
C ILE A 176 17.07 -7.13 2.25
N ILE A 177 16.35 -7.25 1.15
CA ILE A 177 16.18 -8.50 0.42
C ILE A 177 16.61 -8.33 -1.04
N THR A 178 17.07 -9.43 -1.64
CA THR A 178 17.43 -9.49 -3.07
C THR A 178 16.25 -9.94 -3.91
N MET A 179 15.97 -9.21 -4.99
CA MET A 179 14.95 -9.57 -5.98
C MET A 179 15.57 -9.65 -7.38
N PRO A 180 15.21 -10.65 -8.22
CA PRO A 180 15.64 -10.70 -9.62
C PRO A 180 15.26 -9.42 -10.39
N LYS A 181 16.07 -9.06 -11.39
CA LYS A 181 15.72 -7.98 -12.34
C LYS A 181 14.66 -8.45 -13.34
N LYS A 182 13.70 -7.58 -13.65
CA LYS A 182 12.55 -7.83 -14.54
C LYS A 182 12.91 -8.42 -15.92
N ASN A 183 14.04 -8.02 -16.51
CA ASN A 183 14.36 -8.33 -17.91
C ASN A 183 15.36 -9.48 -18.10
N ASN A 184 15.67 -10.25 -17.05
CA ASN A 184 16.82 -11.15 -17.10
C ASN A 184 16.61 -12.39 -16.20
N LEU A 185 15.62 -13.22 -16.55
CA LEU A 185 15.46 -14.54 -15.90
C LEU A 185 16.69 -15.45 -16.10
N GLU A 186 17.55 -15.14 -17.09
CA GLU A 186 18.76 -15.90 -17.40
C GLU A 186 20.04 -15.34 -16.75
N THR A 187 20.06 -14.07 -16.31
CA THR A 187 21.24 -13.52 -15.62
C THR A 187 20.99 -13.43 -14.12
N LYS A 188 22.02 -13.71 -13.31
CA LYS A 188 21.98 -13.66 -11.83
C LYS A 188 21.87 -12.24 -11.26
N ASP A 189 21.46 -11.28 -12.07
CA ASP A 189 21.37 -9.88 -11.69
C ASP A 189 20.23 -9.67 -10.69
N THR A 190 20.57 -9.11 -9.53
CA THR A 190 19.62 -8.81 -8.46
C THR A 190 19.53 -7.32 -8.20
N ASN A 191 18.34 -6.87 -7.81
CA ASN A 191 18.10 -5.59 -7.18
C ASN A 191 17.94 -5.79 -5.67
N TYR A 192 18.23 -4.74 -4.90
CA TYR A 192 17.98 -4.70 -3.47
C TYR A 192 16.72 -3.88 -3.20
N VAL A 193 15.84 -4.40 -2.36
CA VAL A 193 14.66 -3.68 -1.86
C VAL A 193 14.55 -3.88 -0.35
N LEU A 194 13.73 -3.04 0.29
CA LEU A 194 13.39 -3.25 1.70
C LEU A 194 12.34 -4.35 1.85
N SER A 195 12.59 -5.31 2.74
CA SER A 195 11.66 -6.38 3.09
C SER A 195 10.39 -5.80 3.69
N THR A 196 9.23 -6.26 3.25
CA THR A 196 8.00 -6.01 3.99
C THR A 196 7.88 -7.09 5.06
N PRO A 197 7.47 -6.76 6.31
CA PRO A 197 7.29 -7.77 7.37
C PRO A 197 6.18 -8.77 7.05
N ILE A 198 5.35 -8.45 6.07
CA ILE A 198 4.38 -9.37 5.49
C ILE A 198 5.13 -10.21 4.48
N ASN A 199 5.15 -11.52 4.71
CA ASN A 199 5.82 -12.53 3.89
C ASN A 199 5.19 -12.56 2.49
N TYR A 200 5.58 -11.60 1.67
CA TYR A 200 5.27 -11.58 0.26
C TYR A 200 6.10 -12.69 -0.36
N ASN A 201 5.46 -13.67 -0.97
CA ASN A 201 6.20 -14.58 -1.82
C ASN A 201 6.68 -13.78 -3.05
N TYR A 202 7.87 -13.19 -2.95
CA TYR A 202 8.45 -12.33 -3.98
C TYR A 202 8.72 -13.08 -5.28
N GLU A 203 8.83 -14.41 -5.23
CA GLU A 203 8.85 -15.22 -6.45
C GLU A 203 7.53 -15.14 -7.21
N ASN A 204 6.39 -15.03 -6.51
CA ASN A 204 5.06 -14.88 -7.13
C ASN A 204 4.81 -13.46 -7.65
N LEU A 205 5.55 -12.46 -7.15
CA LEU A 205 5.57 -11.10 -7.71
C LEU A 205 6.14 -11.14 -9.13
N LEU A 206 7.18 -11.92 -9.36
CA LEU A 206 7.92 -11.96 -10.64
C LEU A 206 7.43 -13.03 -11.61
N LYS A 207 6.91 -14.17 -11.13
CA LYS A 207 6.32 -15.23 -12.00
C LYS A 207 5.15 -14.75 -12.85
N ASN A 208 4.56 -13.60 -12.51
CA ASN A 208 3.42 -13.03 -13.19
C ASN A 208 3.72 -11.70 -13.92
N LEU A 209 4.96 -11.19 -13.91
CA LEU A 209 5.37 -10.06 -14.75
C LEU A 209 5.58 -10.54 -16.18
#